data_AF-A0A2G4GEL3-F1
#
_entry.id   AF-A0A2G4GEL3-F1
#
_cell.length_a   1.000
_cell.length_b   1.000
_cell.length_c   1.000
_cell.angle_alpha   90.00
_cell.angle_beta   90.00
_cell.angle_gamma   90.00
#
_symmetry.space_group_name_H-M   'P 1'
#
loop_
_entity.id
_entity.type
_entity.pdbx_description
1 polymer ?
#
loop_
_entity_poly.entity_id
_entity_poly.type
_entity_poly.pdbx_seq_one_letter_code
_entity_poly.pdbx_strand_id
1 'polypeptide(L)'
;MTAASLFDQYAIGNFWLRYLHVLAGITWIGLLYYFNFVQVPGLAAYGDEGKARNLTITHIATRALWWFRWASIATLATGLLIVGVLPDYMQDFMNHAGSDPANAKNAVISVGMILGILMAANVWMIIWKNQKVVIANAANVLAGGEANPDAATCGRKALLASRQNMVFSVSMLFYMVGAAHYYSEAFTATTGNAYTFMFISLAIIALLELNAVGIFGGIKAGNKMLWPYESHKNAIISSVVLWVVFFGLSVVFMG
;
A
#
# COMPACT_ATOMS: atom_id res chain seq x y z
N MET A 1 -7.44 22.63 -29.08
CA MET A 1 -6.49 21.56 -28.70
C MET A 1 -6.11 20.83 -29.97
N THR A 2 -4.82 20.65 -30.26
CA THR A 2 -4.34 19.89 -31.42
C THR A 2 -3.81 18.53 -30.97
N ALA A 3 -3.66 17.55 -31.88
CA ALA A 3 -3.06 16.27 -31.51
C ALA A 3 -1.63 16.43 -30.93
N ALA A 4 -0.87 17.41 -31.40
CA ALA A 4 0.45 17.73 -30.87
C ALA A 4 0.43 18.19 -29.39
N SER A 5 -0.62 18.93 -28.98
CA SER A 5 -0.75 19.38 -27.58
C SER A 5 -1.00 18.25 -26.57
N LEU A 6 -1.26 17.01 -27.02
CA LEU A 6 -1.30 15.85 -26.12
C LEU A 6 0.08 15.43 -25.62
N PHE A 7 1.16 15.99 -26.17
CA PHE A 7 2.54 15.64 -25.85
C PHE A 7 3.36 16.83 -25.35
N ASP A 8 2.72 17.94 -24.97
CA ASP A 8 3.40 18.99 -24.23
C ASP A 8 3.65 18.55 -22.77
N GLN A 9 4.51 19.29 -22.06
CA GLN A 9 4.90 18.96 -20.68
C GLN A 9 3.68 18.83 -19.75
N TYR A 10 2.68 19.70 -19.91
CA TYR A 10 1.49 19.68 -19.07
C TYR A 10 0.62 18.45 -19.35
N ALA A 11 0.37 18.09 -20.61
CA ALA A 11 -0.38 16.90 -20.99
C ALA A 11 0.35 15.61 -20.59
N ILE A 12 1.67 15.57 -20.72
CA ILE A 12 2.50 14.45 -20.24
C ILE A 12 2.32 14.26 -18.74
N GLY A 13 2.49 15.33 -17.95
CA GLY A 13 2.34 15.30 -16.50
C GLY A 13 0.93 15.00 -16.03
N ASN A 14 -0.03 15.73 -16.56
CA ASN A 14 -1.40 15.75 -16.05
C ASN A 14 -2.24 14.57 -16.54
N PHE A 15 -2.01 14.08 -17.76
CA PHE A 15 -2.78 12.97 -18.31
C PHE A 15 -1.97 11.69 -18.39
N TRP A 16 -0.89 11.66 -19.20
CA TRP A 16 -0.20 10.40 -19.50
C TRP A 16 0.45 9.75 -18.28
N LEU A 17 1.15 10.52 -17.45
CA LEU A 17 1.76 9.98 -16.24
C LEU A 17 0.70 9.55 -15.23
N ARG A 18 -0.42 10.28 -15.08
CA ARG A 18 -1.54 9.85 -14.23
C ARG A 18 -2.20 8.57 -14.74
N TYR A 19 -2.40 8.45 -16.05
CA TYR A 19 -2.94 7.25 -16.67
C TYR A 19 -2.04 6.03 -16.40
N LEU A 20 -0.74 6.16 -16.64
CA LEU A 20 0.23 5.10 -16.36
C LEU A 20 0.31 4.78 -14.86
N HIS A 21 0.23 5.80 -14.00
CA HIS A 21 0.19 5.64 -12.55
C HIS A 21 -1.02 4.81 -12.11
N VAL A 22 -2.20 5.10 -12.64
CA VAL A 22 -3.43 4.34 -12.36
C VAL A 22 -3.32 2.91 -12.89
N LEU A 23 -2.84 2.71 -14.11
CA LEU A 23 -2.67 1.38 -14.71
C LEU A 23 -1.70 0.49 -13.89
N ALA A 24 -0.57 1.06 -13.49
CA ALA A 24 0.39 0.39 -12.62
C ALA A 24 -0.21 0.14 -11.22
N GLY A 25 -0.93 1.12 -10.67
CA GLY A 25 -1.59 1.05 -9.37
C GLY A 25 -2.65 -0.05 -9.31
N ILE A 26 -3.46 -0.20 -10.35
CA ILE A 26 -4.44 -1.30 -10.49
C ILE A 26 -3.73 -2.65 -10.47
N THR A 27 -2.64 -2.79 -11.22
CA THR A 27 -1.86 -4.04 -11.24
C THR A 27 -1.27 -4.34 -9.86
N TRP A 28 -0.71 -3.33 -9.20
CA TRP A 28 -0.09 -3.48 -7.89
C TRP A 28 -1.09 -3.85 -6.79
N ILE A 29 -2.12 -3.02 -6.61
CA ILE A 29 -3.13 -3.22 -5.55
C ILE A 29 -4.05 -4.41 -5.89
N GLY A 30 -4.33 -4.67 -7.16
CA GLY A 30 -5.03 -5.87 -7.60
C GLY A 30 -4.29 -7.14 -7.20
N LEU A 31 -2.97 -7.20 -7.37
CA LEU A 31 -2.15 -8.33 -6.90
C LEU A 31 -2.08 -8.41 -5.38
N LEU A 32 -2.04 -7.27 -4.67
CA LEU A 32 -2.16 -7.24 -3.21
C LEU A 32 -3.44 -7.95 -2.75
N TYR A 33 -4.58 -7.62 -3.36
CA TYR A 33 -5.87 -8.24 -3.06
C TYR A 33 -5.91 -9.70 -3.48
N TYR A 34 -5.34 -10.07 -4.62
CA TYR A 34 -5.17 -11.46 -5.02
C TYR A 34 -4.43 -12.28 -3.95
N PHE A 35 -3.29 -11.80 -3.45
CA PHE A 35 -2.55 -12.50 -2.40
C PHE A 35 -3.37 -12.66 -1.12
N ASN A 36 -4.04 -11.57 -0.73
CA ASN A 36 -4.73 -11.49 0.54
C ASN A 36 -6.04 -12.28 0.56
N PHE A 37 -6.83 -12.23 -0.51
CA PHE A 37 -8.18 -12.78 -0.56
C PHE A 37 -8.25 -14.14 -1.26
N VAL A 38 -7.32 -14.42 -2.18
CA VAL A 38 -7.37 -15.63 -3.02
C VAL A 38 -6.21 -16.56 -2.70
N GLN A 39 -4.97 -16.12 -2.90
CA GLN A 39 -3.80 -17.00 -2.83
C GLN A 39 -3.58 -17.57 -1.43
N VAL A 40 -3.54 -16.74 -0.39
CA VAL A 40 -3.26 -17.21 0.98
C VAL A 40 -4.34 -18.18 1.48
N PRO A 41 -5.65 -17.87 1.39
CA PRO A 41 -6.69 -18.83 1.75
C PRO A 41 -6.66 -20.10 0.89
N GLY A 42 -6.43 -19.98 -0.43
CA GLY A 42 -6.31 -21.13 -1.33
C GLY A 42 -5.13 -22.03 -1.00
N LEU A 43 -3.97 -21.45 -0.63
CA LEU A 43 -2.80 -22.21 -0.21
C LEU A 43 -3.04 -22.97 1.11
N ALA A 44 -3.83 -22.40 2.03
CA ALA A 44 -4.22 -23.07 3.27
C ALA A 44 -5.16 -24.26 3.02
N ALA A 45 -6.03 -24.16 2.00
CA ALA A 45 -6.99 -25.20 1.66
C ALA A 45 -6.37 -26.50 1.12
N TYR A 46 -5.08 -26.49 0.71
CA TYR A 46 -4.38 -27.74 0.35
C TYR A 46 -4.19 -28.71 1.53
N GLY A 47 -4.28 -28.24 2.78
CA GLY A 47 -4.07 -29.08 3.96
C GLY A 47 -2.72 -29.79 3.94
N ASP A 48 -2.75 -31.12 4.00
CA ASP A 48 -1.58 -31.98 4.04
C ASP A 48 -0.97 -32.25 2.65
N GLU A 49 -1.60 -31.79 1.57
CA GLU A 49 -1.11 -31.95 0.19
C GLU A 49 0.04 -30.96 -0.13
N GLY A 50 1.18 -31.18 0.54
CA GLY A 50 2.33 -30.29 0.50
C GLY A 50 2.95 -30.16 -0.90
N LYS A 51 2.88 -31.21 -1.73
CA LYS A 51 3.43 -31.20 -3.09
C LYS A 51 2.66 -30.23 -3.99
N ALA A 52 1.33 -30.31 -4.03
CA ALA A 52 0.50 -29.40 -4.83
C ALA A 52 0.64 -27.93 -4.37
N ARG A 53 0.72 -27.72 -3.04
CA ARG A 53 0.99 -26.40 -2.47
C ARG A 53 2.32 -25.82 -2.93
N ASN A 54 3.40 -26.61 -2.89
CA ASN A 54 4.74 -26.16 -3.30
C ASN A 54 4.82 -25.91 -4.81
N LEU A 55 4.11 -26.68 -5.65
CA LEU A 55 4.00 -26.41 -7.09
C LEU A 55 3.33 -25.07 -7.34
N THR A 56 2.25 -24.76 -6.62
CA THR A 56 1.55 -23.48 -6.70
C THR A 56 2.44 -22.31 -6.30
N ILE A 57 3.20 -22.45 -5.20
CA ILE A 57 4.18 -21.43 -4.77
C ILE A 57 5.24 -21.21 -5.86
N THR A 58 5.81 -22.29 -6.37
CA THR A 58 6.91 -22.24 -7.35
C THR A 58 6.47 -21.62 -8.67
N HIS A 59 5.31 -22.01 -9.19
CA HIS A 59 4.87 -21.59 -10.51
C HIS A 59 3.99 -20.34 -10.50
N ILE A 60 3.02 -20.23 -9.59
CA ILE A 60 2.05 -19.13 -9.59
C ILE A 60 2.57 -17.98 -8.74
N ALA A 61 2.90 -18.24 -7.47
CA ALA A 61 3.26 -17.17 -6.54
C ALA A 61 4.54 -16.43 -6.98
N THR A 62 5.55 -17.14 -7.52
CA THR A 62 6.77 -16.51 -8.05
C THR A 62 6.47 -15.48 -9.15
N ARG A 63 5.55 -15.80 -10.09
CA ARG A 63 5.17 -14.90 -11.18
C ARG A 63 4.36 -13.72 -10.68
N ALA A 64 3.36 -13.98 -9.83
CA ALA A 64 2.56 -12.94 -9.21
C ALA A 64 3.44 -11.95 -8.41
N LEU A 65 4.41 -12.46 -7.65
CA LEU A 65 5.34 -11.64 -6.85
C LEU A 65 6.31 -10.84 -7.73
N TRP A 66 6.65 -11.31 -8.93
CA TRP A 66 7.43 -10.52 -9.88
C TRP A 66 6.64 -9.28 -10.33
N TRP A 67 5.40 -9.48 -10.80
CA TRP A 67 4.54 -8.39 -11.24
C TRP A 67 4.22 -7.43 -10.09
N PHE A 68 3.94 -7.96 -8.90
CA PHE A 68 3.64 -7.16 -7.71
C PHE A 68 4.76 -6.19 -7.35
N ARG A 69 6.01 -6.65 -7.40
CA ARG A 69 7.20 -5.84 -7.07
C ARG A 69 7.44 -4.73 -8.09
N TRP A 70 7.34 -5.04 -9.37
CA TRP A 70 7.61 -4.06 -10.41
C TRP A 70 6.45 -3.10 -10.62
N ALA A 71 5.21 -3.55 -10.43
CA ALA A 71 4.05 -2.67 -10.43
C ALA A 71 4.12 -1.65 -9.28
N SER A 72 4.64 -2.02 -8.10
CA SER A 72 4.85 -1.05 -7.01
C SER A 72 5.85 0.03 -7.36
N ILE A 73 6.98 -0.35 -7.99
CA ILE A 73 7.99 0.62 -8.44
C ILE A 73 7.47 1.48 -9.59
N ALA A 74 6.77 0.91 -10.58
CA ALA A 74 6.18 1.66 -11.69
C ALA A 74 5.16 2.69 -11.18
N THR A 75 4.34 2.32 -10.20
CA THR A 75 3.39 3.24 -9.55
C THR A 75 4.13 4.37 -8.83
N LEU A 76 5.14 4.06 -8.01
CA LEU A 76 5.92 5.12 -7.35
C LEU A 76 6.67 6.03 -8.32
N ALA A 77 7.33 5.45 -9.33
CA ALA A 77 8.10 6.20 -10.31
C ALA A 77 7.21 7.17 -11.08
N THR A 78 6.07 6.70 -11.59
CA THR A 78 5.09 7.58 -12.27
C THR A 78 4.51 8.62 -11.32
N GLY A 79 4.26 8.27 -10.05
CA GLY A 79 3.79 9.22 -9.03
C GLY A 79 4.78 10.35 -8.75
N LEU A 80 6.05 10.02 -8.56
CA LEU A 80 7.12 10.99 -8.35
C LEU A 80 7.39 11.83 -9.61
N LEU A 81 7.25 11.24 -10.80
CA LEU A 81 7.36 11.97 -12.06
C LEU A 81 6.21 12.98 -12.23
N ILE A 82 4.98 12.68 -11.77
CA ILE A 82 3.89 13.67 -11.79
C ILE A 82 4.29 14.91 -10.98
N VAL A 83 4.87 14.72 -9.80
CA VAL A 83 5.37 15.80 -8.94
C VAL A 83 6.50 16.59 -9.62
N GLY A 84 7.42 15.91 -10.30
CA GLY A 84 8.59 16.54 -10.91
C GLY A 84 8.35 17.19 -12.27
N VAL A 85 7.35 16.73 -13.02
CA VAL A 85 7.07 17.18 -14.40
C VAL A 85 5.99 18.26 -14.45
N LEU A 86 4.99 18.20 -13.57
CA LEU A 86 3.93 19.22 -13.54
C LEU A 86 4.51 20.55 -13.02
N PRO A 87 4.37 21.65 -13.80
CA PRO A 87 4.74 22.97 -13.32
C PRO A 87 4.02 23.29 -12.01
N ASP A 88 4.75 23.91 -11.09
CA ASP A 88 4.23 24.49 -9.85
C ASP A 88 3.53 23.49 -8.90
N TYR A 89 3.65 22.18 -9.13
CA TYR A 89 2.97 21.16 -8.30
C TYR A 89 3.27 21.31 -6.80
N MET A 90 4.52 21.67 -6.47
CA MET A 90 4.99 21.86 -5.10
C MET A 90 5.02 23.33 -4.67
N GLN A 91 4.58 24.25 -5.52
CA GLN A 91 4.50 25.66 -5.16
C GLN A 91 3.51 25.84 -4.01
N ASP A 92 3.94 26.50 -2.93
CA ASP A 92 3.15 26.77 -1.72
C ASP A 92 2.45 25.52 -1.15
N PHE A 93 3.07 24.34 -1.33
CA PHE A 93 2.48 23.07 -0.94
C PHE A 93 2.17 23.04 0.57
N MET A 94 0.87 22.94 0.89
CA MET A 94 0.32 23.09 2.26
C MET A 94 0.62 24.42 2.98
N ASN A 95 0.97 25.50 2.28
CA ASN A 95 1.31 26.79 2.88
C ASN A 95 0.48 27.97 2.34
N HIS A 96 -0.74 27.71 1.84
CA HIS A 96 -1.64 28.77 1.37
C HIS A 96 -2.16 29.57 2.57
N ALA A 97 -2.32 30.89 2.39
CA ALA A 97 -2.75 31.78 3.46
C ALA A 97 -4.23 31.59 3.82
N GLY A 98 -4.55 31.65 5.12
CA GLY A 98 -5.92 31.50 5.61
C GLY A 98 -6.44 30.06 5.52
N SER A 99 -7.75 29.89 5.50
CA SER A 99 -8.38 28.58 5.26
C SER A 99 -8.55 28.39 3.76
N ASP A 100 -7.80 27.45 3.19
CA ASP A 100 -7.71 27.25 1.74
C ASP A 100 -7.98 25.79 1.35
N PRO A 101 -8.80 25.52 0.31
CA PRO A 101 -9.03 24.16 -0.19
C PRO A 101 -7.77 23.42 -0.66
N ALA A 102 -6.78 24.14 -1.19
CA ALA A 102 -5.50 23.58 -1.63
C ALA A 102 -4.72 22.99 -0.45
N ASN A 103 -4.76 23.62 0.73
CA ASN A 103 -4.13 23.06 1.93
C ASN A 103 -4.77 21.73 2.34
N ALA A 104 -6.12 21.64 2.32
CA ALA A 104 -6.83 20.40 2.65
C ALA A 104 -6.53 19.28 1.64
N LYS A 105 -6.61 19.58 0.34
CA LYS A 105 -6.23 18.68 -0.75
C LYS A 105 -4.78 18.19 -0.60
N ASN A 106 -3.85 19.10 -0.36
CA ASN A 106 -2.42 18.81 -0.27
C ASN A 106 -2.12 17.92 0.96
N ALA A 107 -2.81 18.13 2.08
CA ALA A 107 -2.64 17.28 3.26
C ALA A 107 -3.09 15.83 3.03
N VAL A 108 -4.26 15.61 2.43
CA VAL A 108 -4.76 14.25 2.17
C VAL A 108 -3.96 13.52 1.10
N ILE A 109 -3.56 14.21 0.01
CA ILE A 109 -2.71 13.58 -1.00
C ILE A 109 -1.35 13.20 -0.40
N SER A 110 -0.78 14.00 0.50
CA SER A 110 0.45 13.62 1.22
C SER A 110 0.29 12.36 2.06
N VAL A 111 -0.81 12.22 2.81
CA VAL A 111 -1.09 10.99 3.57
C VAL A 111 -1.21 9.79 2.63
N GLY A 112 -1.94 9.94 1.51
CA GLY A 112 -2.03 8.91 0.48
C GLY A 112 -0.67 8.52 -0.10
N MET A 113 0.16 9.50 -0.46
CA MET A 113 1.52 9.29 -0.98
C MET A 113 2.41 8.54 0.01
N ILE A 114 2.40 8.94 1.29
CA ILE A 114 3.22 8.32 2.32
C ILE A 114 2.80 6.88 2.57
N LEU A 115 1.49 6.60 2.63
CA LEU A 115 0.98 5.22 2.68
C LEU A 115 1.48 4.40 1.49
N GLY A 116 1.37 4.93 0.27
CA GLY A 116 1.87 4.27 -0.94
C GLY A 116 3.37 3.99 -0.89
N ILE A 117 4.18 4.98 -0.50
CA ILE A 117 5.64 4.83 -0.36
C ILE A 117 5.97 3.76 0.68
N LEU A 118 5.35 3.81 1.86
CA LEU A 118 5.55 2.83 2.93
C LEU A 118 5.15 1.41 2.48
N MET A 119 4.00 1.28 1.81
CA MET A 119 3.54 0.01 1.28
C MET A 119 4.52 -0.58 0.26
N ALA A 120 5.07 0.23 -0.66
CA ALA A 120 6.09 -0.21 -1.60
C ALA A 120 7.40 -0.60 -0.89
N ALA A 121 7.77 0.15 0.15
CA ALA A 121 8.87 -0.19 1.04
C ALA A 121 8.66 -1.59 1.65
N ASN A 122 7.46 -1.91 2.15
CA ASN A 122 7.11 -3.23 2.66
C ASN A 122 7.25 -4.32 1.60
N VAL A 123 6.82 -4.06 0.35
CA VAL A 123 6.95 -5.00 -0.77
C VAL A 123 8.41 -5.42 -0.97
N TRP A 124 9.33 -4.47 -1.01
CA TRP A 124 10.73 -4.74 -1.35
C TRP A 124 11.59 -5.12 -0.15
N MET A 125 11.39 -4.46 1.00
CA MET A 125 12.25 -4.62 2.16
C MET A 125 11.84 -5.77 3.07
N ILE A 126 10.55 -6.15 3.09
CA ILE A 126 10.04 -7.19 3.99
C ILE A 126 9.49 -8.37 3.19
N ILE A 127 8.46 -8.13 2.36
CA ILE A 127 7.73 -9.20 1.67
C ILE A 127 8.68 -9.96 0.74
N TRP A 128 9.35 -9.28 -0.18
CA TRP A 128 10.23 -9.94 -1.15
C TRP A 128 11.40 -10.69 -0.49
N LYS A 129 12.09 -10.07 0.48
CA LYS A 129 13.23 -10.70 1.17
C LYS A 129 12.84 -12.03 1.80
N ASN A 130 11.69 -12.07 2.48
CA ASN A 130 11.19 -13.27 3.12
C ASN A 130 10.57 -14.27 2.12
N GLN A 131 9.88 -13.81 1.09
CA GLN A 131 9.30 -14.68 0.06
C GLN A 131 10.36 -15.42 -0.76
N LYS A 132 11.56 -14.84 -0.94
CA LYS A 132 12.69 -15.57 -1.54
C LYS A 132 13.00 -16.86 -0.79
N VAL A 133 13.01 -16.83 0.55
CA VAL A 133 13.27 -18.00 1.39
C VAL A 133 12.15 -19.03 1.23
N VAL A 134 10.89 -18.58 1.24
CA VAL A 134 9.72 -19.45 1.08
C VAL A 134 9.70 -20.15 -0.29
N ILE A 135 9.99 -19.41 -1.37
CA ILE A 135 10.04 -19.94 -2.74
C ILE A 135 11.21 -20.93 -2.89
N ALA A 136 12.40 -20.57 -2.39
CA ALA A 136 13.56 -21.45 -2.43
C ALA A 136 13.30 -22.75 -1.66
N ASN A 137 12.66 -22.66 -0.48
CA ASN A 137 12.24 -23.82 0.28
C ASN A 137 11.25 -24.71 -0.49
N ALA A 138 10.23 -24.10 -1.12
CA ALA A 138 9.24 -24.86 -1.90
C ALA A 138 9.91 -25.62 -3.06
N ALA A 139 10.84 -24.99 -3.77
CA ALA A 139 11.60 -25.63 -4.85
C ALA A 139 12.52 -26.75 -4.32
N ASN A 140 13.19 -26.54 -3.18
CA ASN A 140 14.07 -27.54 -2.57
C ASN A 140 13.32 -28.80 -2.15
N VAL A 141 12.18 -28.63 -1.47
CA VAL A 141 11.33 -29.76 -1.04
C VAL A 141 10.76 -30.52 -2.24
N LEU A 142 10.40 -29.83 -3.32
CA LEU A 142 9.96 -30.49 -4.57
C LEU A 142 11.07 -31.32 -5.23
N ALA A 143 12.33 -30.93 -5.05
CA ALA A 143 13.51 -31.65 -5.54
C ALA A 143 13.95 -32.81 -4.62
N GLY A 144 13.21 -33.08 -3.53
CA GLY A 144 13.54 -34.14 -2.55
C GLY A 144 14.51 -33.71 -1.45
N GLY A 145 14.83 -32.42 -1.34
CA GLY A 145 15.65 -31.88 -0.26
C GLY A 145 14.87 -31.65 1.04
N GLU A 146 15.59 -31.43 2.13
CA GLU A 146 15.00 -31.16 3.45
C GLU A 146 14.33 -29.77 3.53
N ALA A 147 13.31 -29.64 4.37
CA ALA A 147 12.63 -28.37 4.58
C ALA A 147 13.53 -27.39 5.37
N ASN A 148 13.60 -26.15 4.90
CA ASN A 148 14.30 -25.08 5.61
C ASN A 148 13.52 -24.67 6.87
N PRO A 149 14.12 -24.75 8.07
CA PRO A 149 13.44 -24.45 9.33
C PRO A 149 12.96 -22.98 9.43
N ASP A 150 13.62 -22.05 8.74
CA ASP A 150 13.28 -20.62 8.77
C ASP A 150 12.10 -20.26 7.86
N ALA A 151 11.71 -21.15 6.93
CA ALA A 151 10.72 -20.86 5.90
C ALA A 151 9.36 -20.44 6.49
N ALA A 152 8.92 -21.09 7.57
CA ALA A 152 7.67 -20.76 8.25
C ALA A 152 7.70 -19.34 8.86
N THR A 153 8.81 -19.00 9.53
CA THR A 153 9.01 -17.67 10.13
C THR A 153 9.08 -16.57 9.07
N CYS A 154 9.79 -16.82 7.96
CA CYS A 154 9.82 -15.90 6.82
C CYS A 154 8.43 -15.72 6.19
N GLY A 155 7.70 -16.81 5.94
CA GLY A 155 6.32 -16.76 5.44
C GLY A 155 5.41 -15.94 6.34
N ARG A 156 5.54 -16.08 7.66
CA ARG A 156 4.80 -15.28 8.65
C ARG A 156 5.12 -13.79 8.56
N LYS A 157 6.40 -13.39 8.50
CA LYS A 157 6.80 -11.99 8.34
C LYS A 157 6.25 -11.38 7.04
N ALA A 158 6.35 -12.10 5.93
CA ALA A 158 5.81 -11.65 4.65
C ALA A 158 4.28 -11.50 4.68
N LEU A 159 3.58 -12.43 5.33
CA LEU A 159 2.12 -12.38 5.46
C LEU A 159 1.67 -11.16 6.27
N LEU A 160 2.28 -10.92 7.43
CA LEU A 160 1.94 -9.77 8.28
C LEU A 160 2.11 -8.44 7.55
N ALA A 161 3.25 -8.23 6.89
CA ALA A 161 3.48 -7.03 6.08
C ALA A 161 2.51 -6.92 4.90
N SER A 162 2.15 -8.04 4.26
CA SER A 162 1.15 -8.04 3.17
C SER A 162 -0.25 -7.67 3.67
N ARG A 163 -0.63 -8.11 4.87
CA ARG A 163 -1.90 -7.74 5.52
C ARG A 163 -1.91 -6.27 5.93
N GLN A 164 -0.79 -5.75 6.45
CA GLN A 164 -0.65 -4.33 6.74
C GLN A 164 -0.81 -3.46 5.49
N ASN A 165 -0.19 -3.85 4.38
CA ASN A 165 -0.42 -3.19 3.10
C ASN A 165 -1.89 -3.22 2.68
N MET A 166 -2.60 -4.33 2.92
CA MET A 166 -4.03 -4.43 2.64
C MET A 166 -4.84 -3.47 3.54
N VAL A 167 -4.52 -3.39 4.84
CA VAL A 167 -5.11 -2.42 5.79
C VAL A 167 -4.93 -0.99 5.30
N PHE A 168 -3.72 -0.62 4.89
CA PHE A 168 -3.40 0.71 4.38
C PHE A 168 -4.02 1.03 3.02
N SER A 169 -4.23 0.02 2.17
CA SER A 169 -4.63 0.24 0.77
C SER A 169 -5.94 1.00 0.62
N VAL A 170 -6.91 0.81 1.52
CA VAL A 170 -8.23 1.44 1.42
C VAL A 170 -8.13 2.95 1.64
N SER A 171 -7.52 3.39 2.74
CA SER A 171 -7.30 4.80 3.01
C SER A 171 -6.38 5.45 1.99
N MET A 172 -5.33 4.72 1.56
CA MET A 172 -4.41 5.19 0.52
C MET A 172 -5.17 5.49 -0.78
N LEU A 173 -5.92 4.52 -1.32
CA LEU A 173 -6.69 4.71 -2.55
C LEU A 173 -7.73 5.83 -2.40
N PHE A 174 -8.44 5.87 -1.27
CA PHE A 174 -9.45 6.89 -1.01
C PHE A 174 -8.86 8.30 -1.05
N TYR A 175 -7.68 8.53 -0.47
CA TYR A 175 -7.05 9.84 -0.49
C TYR A 175 -6.41 10.18 -1.84
N MET A 176 -5.83 9.20 -2.54
CA MET A 176 -5.33 9.41 -3.90
C MET A 176 -6.44 9.83 -4.87
N VAL A 177 -7.61 9.20 -4.77
CA VAL A 177 -8.77 9.52 -5.61
C VAL A 177 -9.49 10.78 -5.09
N GLY A 178 -9.74 10.86 -3.79
CA GLY A 178 -10.50 11.93 -3.17
C GLY A 178 -9.87 13.31 -3.34
N ALA A 179 -8.54 13.40 -3.25
CA ALA A 179 -7.80 14.64 -3.48
C ALA A 179 -8.06 15.25 -4.86
N ALA A 180 -8.35 14.42 -5.87
CA ALA A 180 -8.62 14.87 -7.23
C ALA A 180 -10.09 15.22 -7.49
N HIS A 181 -11.01 14.90 -6.57
CA HIS A 181 -12.46 15.04 -6.80
C HIS A 181 -13.10 15.99 -5.81
N TYR A 182 -13.30 15.58 -4.56
CA TYR A 182 -14.19 16.31 -3.64
C TYR A 182 -13.46 17.15 -2.59
N TYR A 183 -12.16 16.91 -2.32
CA TYR A 183 -11.49 17.64 -1.23
C TYR A 183 -11.39 19.15 -1.48
N SER A 184 -11.14 19.57 -2.71
CA SER A 184 -11.10 21.01 -3.05
C SER A 184 -12.47 21.68 -3.00
N GLU A 185 -13.56 20.90 -3.00
CA GLU A 185 -14.94 21.43 -3.04
C GLU A 185 -15.59 21.42 -1.65
N ALA A 186 -15.28 20.40 -0.84
CA ALA A 186 -15.96 20.13 0.42
C ALA A 186 -15.12 20.45 1.67
N PHE A 187 -13.83 20.74 1.54
CA PHE A 187 -12.93 20.93 2.67
C PHE A 187 -12.06 22.17 2.48
N THR A 188 -11.75 22.86 3.58
CA THR A 188 -10.77 23.96 3.62
C THR A 188 -9.91 23.82 4.86
N ALA A 189 -8.64 24.19 4.78
CA ALA A 189 -7.75 24.07 5.93
C ALA A 189 -6.82 25.27 6.04
N THR A 190 -6.59 25.70 7.28
CA THR A 190 -5.39 26.47 7.60
C THR A 190 -4.15 25.58 7.49
N THR A 191 -2.98 26.17 7.25
CA THR A 191 -1.69 25.46 7.30
C THR A 191 -1.55 24.63 8.58
N GLY A 192 -1.89 25.21 9.74
CA GLY A 192 -1.79 24.53 11.03
C GLY A 192 -2.70 23.29 11.13
N ASN A 193 -3.95 23.40 10.69
CA ASN A 193 -4.89 22.27 10.70
C ASN A 193 -4.47 21.17 9.73
N ALA A 194 -4.02 21.54 8.53
CA ALA A 194 -3.53 20.62 7.52
C ALA A 194 -2.35 19.78 8.02
N TYR A 195 -1.36 20.42 8.68
CA TYR A 195 -0.25 19.71 9.31
C TYR A 195 -0.69 18.88 10.52
N THR A 196 -1.63 19.37 11.33
CA THR A 196 -2.16 18.61 12.48
C THR A 196 -2.81 17.31 12.04
N PHE A 197 -3.68 17.37 11.03
CA PHE A 197 -4.28 16.19 10.40
C PHE A 197 -3.20 15.21 9.90
N MET A 198 -2.18 15.74 9.19
CA MET A 198 -1.12 14.92 8.61
C MET A 198 -0.30 14.22 9.70
N PHE A 199 0.15 14.93 10.73
CA PHE A 199 0.97 14.34 11.80
C PHE A 199 0.23 13.29 12.62
N ILE A 200 -1.06 13.52 12.94
CA ILE A 200 -1.87 12.52 13.63
C ILE A 200 -2.02 11.26 12.75
N SER A 201 -2.29 11.45 11.46
CA SER A 201 -2.38 10.33 10.50
C SER A 201 -1.06 9.55 10.44
N LEU A 202 0.09 10.25 10.37
CA LEU A 202 1.40 9.60 10.35
C LEU A 202 1.72 8.84 11.63
N ALA A 203 1.33 9.37 12.80
CA ALA A 203 1.51 8.66 14.06
C ALA A 203 0.73 7.34 14.08
N ILE A 204 -0.53 7.34 13.61
CA ILE A 204 -1.35 6.13 13.50
C ILE A 204 -0.74 5.13 12.50
N ILE A 205 -0.28 5.62 11.33
CA ILE A 205 0.41 4.80 10.32
C ILE A 205 1.63 4.12 10.93
N ALA A 206 2.48 4.88 11.61
CA ALA A 206 3.70 4.36 12.23
C ALA A 206 3.37 3.30 13.29
N LEU A 207 2.37 3.54 14.14
CA LEU A 207 1.96 2.56 15.17
C LEU A 207 1.48 1.24 14.56
N LEU A 208 0.66 1.28 13.51
CA LEU A 208 0.18 0.07 12.82
C LEU A 208 1.32 -0.66 12.11
N GLU A 209 2.21 0.06 11.43
CA GLU A 209 3.37 -0.55 10.77
C GLU A 209 4.31 -1.21 11.78
N LEU A 210 4.67 -0.51 12.87
CA LEU A 210 5.51 -1.06 13.94
C LEU A 210 4.88 -2.30 14.59
N ASN A 211 3.56 -2.31 14.74
CA ASN A 211 2.82 -3.47 15.21
C ASN A 211 2.94 -4.65 14.23
N ALA A 212 2.69 -4.42 12.94
CA ALA A 212 2.73 -5.47 11.91
C ALA A 212 4.13 -6.10 11.73
N VAL A 213 5.20 -5.31 11.87
CA VAL A 213 6.57 -5.83 11.79
C VAL A 213 7.06 -6.47 13.09
N GLY A 214 6.21 -6.48 14.14
CA GLY A 214 6.43 -7.21 15.37
C GLY A 214 7.24 -6.46 16.43
N ILE A 215 7.39 -5.13 16.33
CA ILE A 215 8.02 -4.32 17.40
C ILE A 215 7.19 -4.41 18.68
N PHE A 216 5.86 -4.46 18.55
CA PHE A 216 4.96 -4.63 19.69
C PHE A 216 4.57 -6.11 19.86
N GLY A 217 5.21 -6.78 20.82
CA GLY A 217 4.84 -8.15 21.23
C GLY A 217 5.29 -9.28 20.29
N GLY A 218 6.09 -8.98 19.25
CA GLY A 218 6.62 -9.97 18.31
C GLY A 218 5.61 -10.48 17.28
N ILE A 219 6.06 -11.40 16.42
CA ILE A 219 5.30 -11.90 15.24
C ILE A 219 4.60 -13.25 15.45
N LYS A 220 4.66 -13.83 16.66
CA LYS A 220 4.13 -15.16 16.94
C LYS A 220 2.61 -15.19 16.75
N ALA A 221 2.10 -16.28 16.17
CA ALA A 221 0.66 -16.50 16.06
C ALA A 221 0.03 -16.53 17.47
N GLY A 222 -1.16 -15.94 17.62
CA GLY A 222 -1.85 -15.82 18.90
C GLY A 222 -1.48 -14.58 19.72
N ASN A 223 -0.53 -13.75 19.25
CA ASN A 223 -0.36 -12.40 19.81
C ASN A 223 -1.63 -11.57 19.53
N LYS A 224 -2.37 -11.22 20.59
CA LYS A 224 -3.62 -10.44 20.48
C LYS A 224 -3.43 -9.09 19.79
N MET A 225 -2.24 -8.49 19.88
CA MET A 225 -1.94 -7.23 19.19
C MET A 225 -1.87 -7.38 17.67
N LEU A 226 -1.72 -8.60 17.13
CA LEU A 226 -1.70 -8.86 15.69
C LEU A 226 -3.08 -9.20 15.12
N TRP A 227 -4.14 -9.08 15.93
CA TRP A 227 -5.52 -9.37 15.51
C TRP A 227 -5.87 -8.79 14.13
N PRO A 228 -5.50 -7.54 13.76
CA PRO A 228 -5.78 -6.99 12.44
C PRO A 228 -5.25 -7.84 11.27
N TYR A 229 -4.19 -8.61 11.49
CA TYR A 229 -3.46 -9.31 10.43
C TYR A 229 -3.68 -10.83 10.43
N GLU A 230 -4.25 -11.39 11.49
CA GLU A 230 -4.41 -12.85 11.63
C GLU A 230 -5.34 -13.48 10.60
N SER A 231 -6.25 -12.69 10.03
CA SER A 231 -7.12 -13.14 8.95
C SER A 231 -7.36 -12.04 7.91
N HIS A 232 -7.72 -12.44 6.69
CA HIS A 232 -8.12 -11.48 5.66
C HIS A 232 -9.40 -10.71 6.07
N LYS A 233 -10.30 -11.33 6.83
CA LYS A 233 -11.51 -10.67 7.34
C LYS A 233 -11.17 -9.58 8.34
N ASN A 234 -10.27 -9.85 9.28
CA ASN A 234 -9.83 -8.86 10.25
C ASN A 234 -9.09 -7.70 9.56
N ALA A 235 -8.29 -8.01 8.53
CA ALA A 235 -7.60 -6.99 7.75
C ALA A 235 -8.61 -6.09 7.01
N ILE A 236 -9.68 -6.65 6.45
CA ILE A 236 -10.79 -5.88 5.84
C ILE A 236 -11.48 -4.98 6.86
N ILE A 237 -11.83 -5.52 8.04
CA ILE A 237 -12.46 -4.71 9.10
C ILE A 237 -11.51 -3.57 9.50
N SER A 238 -10.23 -3.88 9.70
CA SER A 238 -9.23 -2.90 10.11
C SER A 238 -8.96 -1.85 9.03
N SER A 239 -9.03 -2.21 7.75
CA SER A 239 -8.86 -1.26 6.64
C SER A 239 -10.02 -0.25 6.59
N VAL A 240 -11.25 -0.73 6.81
CA VAL A 240 -12.44 0.14 6.87
C VAL A 240 -12.40 1.02 8.12
N VAL A 241 -12.08 0.47 9.28
CA VAL A 241 -11.95 1.24 10.54
C VAL A 241 -10.89 2.33 10.39
N LEU A 242 -9.72 2.00 9.85
CA LEU A 242 -8.66 2.98 9.61
C LEU A 242 -9.13 4.10 8.66
N TRP A 243 -9.85 3.74 7.59
CA TRP A 243 -10.42 4.71 6.67
C TRP A 243 -11.43 5.62 7.37
N VAL A 244 -12.35 5.09 8.18
CA VAL A 244 -13.33 5.90 8.95
C VAL A 244 -12.62 6.85 9.90
N VAL A 245 -11.59 6.38 10.62
CA VAL A 245 -10.80 7.21 11.54
C VAL A 245 -10.13 8.35 10.77
N PHE A 246 -9.48 8.05 9.66
CA PHE A 246 -8.80 9.04 8.82
C PHE A 246 -9.79 10.04 8.22
N PHE A 247 -10.91 9.58 7.69
CA PHE A 247 -11.93 10.46 7.16
C PHE A 247 -12.52 11.36 8.26
N GLY A 248 -12.80 10.81 9.45
CA GLY A 248 -13.25 11.57 10.61
C GLY A 248 -12.23 12.65 11.03
N LEU A 249 -10.93 12.33 11.04
CA LEU A 249 -9.88 13.33 11.26
C LEU A 249 -9.92 14.44 10.19
N SER A 250 -10.15 14.07 8.93
CA SER A 250 -10.25 15.07 7.86
C SER A 250 -11.44 16.02 8.04
N VAL A 251 -12.58 15.51 8.52
CA VAL A 251 -13.76 16.33 8.86
C VAL A 251 -13.49 17.21 10.07
N VAL A 252 -12.87 16.69 11.13
CA VAL A 252 -12.62 17.45 12.37
C VAL A 252 -11.64 18.61 12.14
N PHE A 253 -10.60 18.42 11.34
CA PHE A 253 -9.56 19.43 11.16
C PHE A 253 -9.75 20.32 9.92
N MET A 254 -10.48 19.84 8.90
CA MET A 254 -10.55 20.51 7.59
C MET A 254 -11.97 20.61 7.02
N GLY A 255 -12.99 20.11 7.73
CA GLY A 255 -14.40 20.17 7.33
C GLY A 255 -15.14 21.36 7.93
#